data_AF-A0A7L7L9R2-F1
#
_entry.id   AF-A0A7L7L9R2-F1
#
_cell.length_a   1.000
_cell.length_b   1.000
_cell.length_c   1.000
_cell.angle_alpha   90.00
_cell.angle_beta   90.00
_cell.angle_gamma   90.00
#
_symmetry.space_group_name_H-M   'P 1'
#
loop_
_entity.id
_entity.type
_entity.pdbx_description
1 polymer ?
#
loop_
_entity_poly.entity_id
_entity_poly.type
_entity_poly.pdbx_seq_one_letter_code
_entity_poly.pdbx_strand_id
1 'polypeptide(L)'
;MKYYLGAYYFIKLHKANYGSIKDARIYTCSTCINDSYFDSWSITWSSVNNSDNVKKAIEEFNLTDTQITDIQTWADQKIEEKKIGWINTFYDYDVLSEYKNKFFRNVQDYLILSINFPESEKNDLLEEFSIIEKGIGAIGLWENLNRNIPEVTDESEIVIGFDLIGVELSGDFHTFHCHDLASELIQIFIIKINQY
;
A
#
# COMPACT_ATOMS: atom_id res chain seq x y z
N MET A 1 10.93 18.68 9.83
CA MET A 1 11.34 17.63 8.87
C MET A 1 10.40 17.72 7.68
N LYS A 2 10.92 17.71 6.45
CA LYS A 2 10.06 17.67 5.26
C LYS A 2 9.72 16.22 4.96
N TYR A 3 8.46 15.98 4.63
CA TYR A 3 7.98 14.67 4.20
C TYR A 3 7.58 14.76 2.73
N TYR A 4 7.63 13.62 2.05
CA TYR A 4 7.31 13.46 0.65
C TYR A 4 6.30 12.34 0.48
N LEU A 5 5.31 12.56 -0.37
CA LEU A 5 4.26 11.59 -0.64
C LEU A 5 4.85 10.35 -1.32
N GLY A 6 4.81 9.23 -0.61
CA GLY A 6 5.11 7.91 -1.13
C GLY A 6 4.00 7.43 -2.04
N ALA A 7 2.84 7.11 -1.47
CA ALA A 7 1.63 6.77 -2.21
C ALA A 7 0.43 6.67 -1.26
N TYR A 8 -0.76 6.56 -1.84
CA TYR A 8 -1.98 6.18 -1.15
C TYR A 8 -2.27 4.69 -1.36
N TYR A 9 -2.86 4.06 -0.36
CA TYR A 9 -3.19 2.64 -0.32
C TYR A 9 -4.65 2.46 0.10
N PHE A 10 -5.35 1.51 -0.54
CA PHE A 10 -6.73 1.18 -0.24
C PHE A 10 -6.81 -0.19 0.43
N ILE A 11 -6.88 -0.18 1.75
CA ILE A 11 -6.64 -1.35 2.61
C ILE A 11 -7.96 -1.90 3.13
N LYS A 12 -8.10 -3.23 3.13
CA LYS A 12 -9.13 -3.97 3.86
C LYS A 12 -8.59 -4.35 5.24
N LEU A 13 -9.29 -3.95 6.30
CA LEU A 13 -8.80 -4.15 7.67
C LEU A 13 -9.17 -5.53 8.21
N HIS A 14 -8.14 -6.29 8.61
CA HIS A 14 -8.30 -7.58 9.28
C HIS A 14 -8.00 -7.47 10.76
N LYS A 15 -8.51 -8.44 11.52
CA LYS A 15 -8.06 -8.65 12.89
C LYS A 15 -6.79 -9.47 12.87
N ALA A 16 -5.76 -8.99 13.56
CA ALA A 16 -4.55 -9.78 13.76
C ALA A 16 -4.87 -11.09 14.49
N ASN A 17 -4.20 -12.18 14.10
CA ASN A 17 -4.48 -13.52 14.64
C ASN A 17 -3.32 -14.08 15.49
N TYR A 18 -2.34 -13.25 15.84
CA TYR A 18 -1.10 -13.62 16.52
C TYR A 18 -0.70 -12.65 17.62
N GLY A 19 0.26 -13.07 18.46
CA GLY A 19 0.95 -12.21 19.43
C GLY A 19 0.05 -11.50 20.44
N SER A 20 0.60 -10.45 21.04
CA SER A 20 -0.09 -9.58 22.00
C SER A 20 -1.17 -8.69 21.36
N ILE A 21 -1.12 -8.52 20.03
CA ILE A 21 -2.05 -7.71 19.23
C ILE A 21 -3.24 -8.50 18.68
N LYS A 22 -3.40 -9.77 19.07
CA LYS A 22 -4.50 -10.62 18.61
C LYS A 22 -5.85 -9.92 18.79
N ASP A 23 -6.72 -10.08 17.78
CA ASP A 23 -8.05 -9.47 17.65
C ASP A 23 -8.06 -7.94 17.44
N ALA A 24 -6.91 -7.25 17.48
CA ALA A 24 -6.78 -5.84 17.13
C ALA A 24 -6.78 -5.63 15.61
N ARG A 25 -7.22 -4.44 15.17
CA ARG A 25 -7.15 -4.00 13.77
C ARG A 25 -6.09 -2.94 13.64
N ILE A 26 -4.95 -3.33 13.09
CA ILE A 26 -3.79 -2.46 12.96
C ILE A 26 -3.88 -1.64 11.67
N TYR A 27 -3.69 -0.33 11.76
CA TYR A 27 -3.78 0.59 10.63
C TYR A 27 -2.45 0.68 9.89
N THR A 28 -2.15 -0.39 9.17
CA THR A 28 -0.91 -0.54 8.38
C THR A 28 -1.22 -0.84 6.92
N CYS A 29 -0.33 -0.40 6.02
CA CYS A 29 -0.34 -0.83 4.62
C CYS A 29 0.31 -2.21 4.41
N SER A 30 0.82 -2.86 5.46
CA SER A 30 1.41 -4.20 5.35
C SER A 30 0.36 -5.26 5.05
N THR A 31 0.57 -5.94 3.92
CA THR A 31 -0.23 -7.08 3.46
C THR A 31 0.02 -8.37 4.28
N CYS A 32 0.97 -8.33 5.23
CA CYS A 32 1.17 -9.39 6.21
C CYS A 32 0.08 -9.41 7.29
N ILE A 33 -0.62 -8.29 7.49
CA ILE A 33 -1.67 -8.13 8.51
C ILE A 33 -3.03 -7.87 7.86
N ASN A 34 -3.06 -7.00 6.85
CA ASN A 34 -4.25 -6.58 6.14
C ASN A 34 -4.25 -7.09 4.70
N ASP A 35 -5.33 -6.88 3.96
CA ASP A 35 -5.37 -7.11 2.51
C ASP A 35 -5.48 -5.77 1.77
N SER A 36 -5.08 -5.72 0.50
CA SER A 36 -5.25 -4.53 -0.35
C SER A 36 -6.35 -4.74 -1.39
N TYR A 37 -7.26 -3.77 -1.49
CA TYR A 37 -8.32 -3.75 -2.52
C TYR A 37 -7.79 -3.52 -3.94
N PHE A 38 -6.53 -3.13 -4.07
CA PHE A 38 -5.81 -3.05 -5.34
C PHE A 38 -4.48 -3.78 -5.19
N ASP A 39 -4.27 -4.85 -5.93
CA ASP A 39 -3.11 -5.72 -5.77
C ASP A 39 -2.75 -6.42 -7.10
N SER A 40 -1.80 -7.34 -7.08
CA SER A 40 -1.33 -8.09 -8.24
C SER A 40 -2.44 -8.65 -9.12
N TRP A 41 -3.51 -9.19 -8.52
CA TRP A 41 -4.68 -9.73 -9.22
C TRP A 41 -5.45 -8.67 -10.03
N SER A 42 -5.26 -7.39 -9.70
CA SER A 42 -5.87 -6.25 -10.39
C SER A 42 -5.12 -5.84 -11.66
N ILE A 43 -3.99 -6.45 -12.00
CA ILE A 43 -3.10 -6.01 -13.10
C ILE A 43 -2.85 -7.16 -14.07
N THR A 44 -3.18 -7.02 -15.36
CA THR A 44 -3.22 -8.18 -16.29
C THR A 44 -1.85 -8.74 -16.64
N TRP A 45 -0.84 -7.89 -16.75
CA TRP A 45 0.51 -8.28 -17.15
C TRP A 45 1.35 -8.84 -15.99
N SER A 46 0.82 -8.82 -14.77
CA SER A 46 1.55 -9.30 -13.60
C SER A 46 1.72 -10.82 -13.66
N SER A 47 2.95 -11.31 -13.53
CA SER A 47 3.25 -12.76 -13.52
C SER A 47 2.66 -13.49 -12.32
N VAL A 48 2.33 -12.76 -11.24
CA VAL A 48 1.66 -13.28 -10.05
C VAL A 48 0.13 -13.18 -10.14
N ASN A 49 -0.42 -12.55 -11.21
CA ASN A 49 -1.84 -12.64 -11.54
C ASN A 49 -2.15 -14.02 -12.16
N ASN A 50 -2.19 -15.04 -11.31
CA ASN A 50 -2.56 -16.40 -11.66
C ASN A 50 -4.00 -16.71 -11.24
N SER A 51 -4.55 -17.81 -11.74
CA SER A 51 -5.95 -18.19 -11.47
C SER A 51 -6.26 -18.35 -9.99
N ASP A 52 -5.28 -18.72 -9.17
CA ASP A 52 -5.51 -18.96 -7.74
C ASP A 52 -5.57 -17.65 -6.97
N ASN A 53 -4.72 -16.67 -7.31
CA ASN A 53 -4.76 -15.33 -6.73
C ASN A 53 -6.04 -14.59 -7.10
N VAL A 54 -6.50 -14.72 -8.36
CA VAL A 54 -7.79 -14.13 -8.79
C VAL A 54 -8.96 -14.76 -8.04
N LYS A 55 -8.98 -16.09 -7.88
CA LYS A 55 -10.03 -16.78 -7.10
C LYS A 55 -10.06 -16.32 -5.64
N LYS A 56 -8.90 -16.19 -5.00
CA LYS A 56 -8.80 -15.65 -3.64
C LYS A 56 -9.38 -14.24 -3.56
N ALA A 57 -9.02 -13.36 -4.51
CA ALA A 57 -9.56 -12.00 -4.54
C ALA A 57 -11.08 -11.96 -4.75
N ILE A 58 -11.61 -12.85 -5.62
CA ILE A 58 -13.06 -13.01 -5.82
C ILE A 58 -13.75 -13.36 -4.51
N GLU A 59 -13.22 -14.33 -3.76
CA GLU A 59 -13.77 -14.76 -2.47
C GLU A 59 -13.64 -13.67 -1.40
N GLU A 60 -12.45 -13.09 -1.26
CA GLU A 60 -12.12 -12.11 -0.21
C GLU A 60 -12.88 -10.80 -0.38
N PHE A 61 -13.00 -10.30 -1.61
CA PHE A 61 -13.63 -9.00 -1.90
C PHE A 61 -15.05 -9.13 -2.45
N ASN A 62 -15.60 -10.35 -2.51
CA ASN A 62 -16.92 -10.66 -3.03
C ASN A 62 -17.14 -10.05 -4.43
N LEU A 63 -16.19 -10.31 -5.32
CA LEU A 63 -16.17 -9.81 -6.70
C LEU A 63 -16.77 -10.84 -7.67
N THR A 64 -17.24 -10.35 -8.81
CA THR A 64 -17.59 -11.18 -9.96
C THR A 64 -16.46 -11.19 -10.99
N ASP A 65 -16.41 -12.19 -11.86
CA ASP A 65 -15.43 -12.25 -12.96
C ASP A 65 -15.49 -11.00 -13.86
N THR A 66 -16.69 -10.45 -14.07
CA THR A 66 -16.88 -9.19 -14.80
C THR A 66 -16.24 -8.01 -14.06
N GLN A 67 -16.45 -7.90 -12.74
CA GLN A 67 -15.79 -6.85 -11.95
C GLN A 67 -14.27 -6.99 -11.97
N ILE A 68 -13.73 -8.21 -11.92
CA ILE A 68 -12.27 -8.44 -12.06
C ILE A 68 -11.77 -7.91 -13.41
N THR A 69 -12.45 -8.24 -14.50
CA THR A 69 -12.09 -7.80 -15.85
C THR A 69 -12.14 -6.27 -15.96
N ASP A 70 -13.17 -5.64 -15.39
CA ASP A 70 -13.33 -4.19 -15.40
C ASP A 70 -12.26 -3.47 -14.56
N ILE A 71 -11.91 -4.04 -13.39
CA ILE A 71 -10.81 -3.56 -12.53
C ILE A 71 -9.49 -3.65 -13.28
N GLN A 72 -9.21 -4.81 -13.89
CA GLN A 72 -7.98 -5.06 -14.64
C GLN A 72 -7.81 -4.10 -15.82
N THR A 73 -8.87 -3.92 -16.60
CA THR A 73 -8.88 -2.97 -17.72
C THR A 73 -8.63 -1.54 -17.24
N TRP A 74 -9.27 -1.14 -16.15
CA TRP A 74 -9.09 0.20 -15.58
C TRP A 74 -7.68 0.39 -15.01
N ALA A 75 -7.14 -0.62 -14.31
CA ALA A 75 -5.83 -0.57 -13.70
C ALA A 75 -4.72 -0.45 -14.76
N ASP A 76 -4.77 -1.27 -15.80
CA ASP A 76 -3.79 -1.21 -16.89
C ASP A 76 -3.79 0.19 -17.56
N GLN A 77 -4.98 0.75 -17.81
CA GLN A 77 -5.10 2.12 -18.32
C GLN A 77 -4.49 3.14 -17.36
N LYS A 78 -4.75 3.05 -16.06
CA LYS A 78 -4.20 3.99 -15.07
C LYS A 78 -2.70 3.84 -14.85
N ILE A 79 -2.14 2.66 -15.07
CA ILE A 79 -0.70 2.42 -15.08
C ILE A 79 -0.08 3.13 -16.30
N GLU A 80 -0.65 2.98 -17.50
CA GLU A 80 -0.20 3.69 -18.70
C GLU A 80 -0.26 5.22 -18.54
N GLU A 81 -1.30 5.72 -17.87
CA GLU A 81 -1.47 7.14 -17.52
C GLU A 81 -0.54 7.61 -16.38
N LYS A 82 0.25 6.71 -15.76
CA LYS A 82 1.09 6.96 -14.59
C LYS A 82 0.32 7.58 -13.43
N LYS A 83 -0.85 7.02 -13.12
CA LYS A 83 -1.73 7.43 -12.01
C LYS A 83 -1.72 6.46 -10.84
N ILE A 84 -1.37 5.21 -11.11
CA ILE A 84 -1.16 4.15 -10.13
C ILE A 84 0.11 3.39 -10.51
N GLY A 85 0.65 2.59 -9.59
CA GLY A 85 1.90 1.86 -9.81
C GLY A 85 1.96 0.49 -9.14
N TRP A 86 2.95 -0.29 -9.59
CA TRP A 86 3.21 -1.63 -9.09
C TRP A 86 3.92 -1.61 -7.73
N ILE A 87 3.43 -2.10 -6.62
CA ILE A 87 2.16 -2.75 -6.38
C ILE A 87 1.36 -1.91 -5.38
N ASN A 88 0.04 -2.10 -5.34
CA ASN A 88 -0.89 -1.47 -4.40
C ASN A 88 -0.92 0.08 -4.36
N THR A 89 -0.15 0.79 -5.19
CA THR A 89 0.04 2.23 -5.05
C THR A 89 -0.90 3.06 -5.91
N PHE A 90 -1.54 4.06 -5.30
CA PHE A 90 -2.20 5.18 -5.98
C PHE A 90 -1.37 6.44 -5.78
N TYR A 91 -1.14 7.21 -6.84
CA TYR A 91 -0.27 8.38 -6.75
C TYR A 91 -1.01 9.65 -6.31
N ASP A 92 -2.33 9.59 -6.24
CA ASP A 92 -3.21 10.69 -5.87
C ASP A 92 -4.50 10.14 -5.24
N TYR A 93 -5.02 10.85 -4.25
CA TYR A 93 -6.23 10.49 -3.53
C TYR A 93 -7.48 10.46 -4.41
N ASP A 94 -7.59 11.35 -5.41
CA ASP A 94 -8.73 11.41 -6.32
C ASP A 94 -8.84 10.14 -7.16
N VAL A 95 -7.70 9.59 -7.60
CA VAL A 95 -7.64 8.35 -8.39
C VAL A 95 -8.05 7.15 -7.52
N LEU A 96 -7.59 7.10 -6.27
CA LEU A 96 -8.01 6.09 -5.31
C LEU A 96 -9.52 6.20 -5.04
N SER A 97 -10.02 7.42 -4.84
CA SER A 97 -11.43 7.70 -4.61
C SER A 97 -12.30 7.30 -5.81
N GLU A 98 -11.83 7.55 -7.04
CA GLU A 98 -12.46 7.05 -8.26
C GLU A 98 -12.56 5.53 -8.25
N TYR A 99 -11.44 4.84 -7.98
CA TYR A 99 -11.37 3.38 -7.92
C TYR A 99 -12.36 2.80 -6.91
N LYS A 100 -12.32 3.30 -5.66
CA LYS A 100 -13.22 2.90 -4.60
C LYS A 100 -14.68 3.13 -5.00
N ASN A 101 -15.03 4.31 -5.50
CA ASN A 101 -16.42 4.64 -5.82
C ASN A 101 -16.95 3.83 -7.02
N LYS A 102 -16.07 3.45 -7.94
CA LYS A 102 -16.42 2.66 -9.12
C LYS A 102 -16.61 1.18 -8.79
N PHE A 103 -15.71 0.58 -8.00
CA PHE A 103 -15.67 -0.87 -7.81
C PHE A 103 -16.08 -1.34 -6.42
N PHE A 104 -15.92 -0.50 -5.40
CA PHE A 104 -16.08 -0.86 -3.97
C PHE A 104 -16.94 0.14 -3.20
N ARG A 105 -17.98 0.71 -3.85
CA ARG A 105 -18.74 1.84 -3.30
C ARG A 105 -19.32 1.62 -1.89
N ASN A 106 -19.71 0.38 -1.59
CA ASN A 106 -20.48 0.03 -0.39
C ASN A 106 -19.66 -0.70 0.69
N VAL A 107 -18.35 -0.91 0.50
CA VAL A 107 -17.51 -1.59 1.50
C VAL A 107 -17.38 -0.73 2.76
N GLN A 108 -17.33 -1.38 3.93
CA GLN A 108 -17.36 -0.71 5.24
C GLN A 108 -16.09 -0.99 6.07
N ASP A 109 -15.35 -2.03 5.72
CA ASP A 109 -14.18 -2.56 6.40
C ASP A 109 -12.89 -2.13 5.69
N TYR A 110 -12.78 -0.83 5.41
CA TYR A 110 -11.65 -0.28 4.68
C TYR A 110 -10.96 0.86 5.44
N LEU A 111 -9.72 1.10 5.04
CA LEU A 111 -8.95 2.27 5.38
C LEU A 111 -8.24 2.80 4.14
N ILE A 112 -8.13 4.13 4.05
CA ILE A 112 -7.28 4.79 3.06
C ILE A 112 -6.11 5.37 3.84
N LEU A 113 -4.89 4.98 3.47
CA LEU A 113 -3.67 5.40 4.12
C LEU A 113 -2.75 6.06 3.10
N SER A 114 -2.22 7.23 3.43
CA SER A 114 -1.04 7.77 2.77
C SER A 114 0.22 7.34 3.52
N ILE A 115 1.25 6.95 2.79
CA ILE A 115 2.59 6.75 3.35
C ILE A 115 3.46 7.89 2.87
N ASN A 116 4.13 8.54 3.83
CA ASN A 116 4.98 9.68 3.62
C ASN A 116 6.38 9.41 4.16
N PHE A 117 7.40 9.81 3.41
CA PHE A 117 8.79 9.56 3.74
C PHE A 117 9.49 10.86 4.12
N PRO A 118 10.23 10.91 5.25
CA PRO A 118 11.18 11.98 5.46
C PRO A 118 12.22 12.02 4.34
N GLU A 119 12.82 13.18 4.13
CA GLU A 119 13.74 13.41 2.99
C GLU A 119 14.91 12.41 2.93
N SER A 120 15.47 12.03 4.08
CA SER A 120 16.53 11.02 4.19
C SER A 120 16.10 9.65 3.68
N GLU A 121 15.03 9.10 4.27
CA GLU A 121 14.52 7.76 3.97
C GLU A 121 13.97 7.69 2.55
N LYS A 122 13.42 8.80 2.03
CA LYS A 122 13.08 8.90 0.60
C LYS A 122 14.33 8.66 -0.26
N ASN A 123 15.42 9.36 0.02
CA ASN A 123 16.63 9.27 -0.80
C ASN A 123 17.25 7.86 -0.70
N ASP A 124 17.27 7.27 0.50
CA ASP A 124 17.75 5.91 0.71
C ASP A 124 16.93 4.91 -0.11
N LEU A 125 15.59 5.02 -0.08
CA LEU A 125 14.71 4.17 -0.89
C LEU A 125 14.95 4.38 -2.39
N LEU A 126 15.12 5.62 -2.85
CA LEU A 126 15.38 5.91 -4.25
C LEU A 126 16.70 5.31 -4.75
N GLU A 127 17.73 5.30 -3.91
CA GLU A 127 19.03 4.71 -4.20
C GLU A 127 18.95 3.18 -4.23
N GLU A 128 18.40 2.56 -3.18
CA GLU A 128 18.32 1.11 -3.02
C GLU A 128 17.46 0.45 -4.11
N PHE A 129 16.38 1.10 -4.51
CA PHE A 129 15.45 0.60 -5.53
C PHE A 129 15.72 1.18 -6.92
N SER A 130 16.86 1.85 -7.12
CA SER A 130 17.29 2.24 -8.46
C SER A 130 17.46 0.97 -9.32
N ILE A 131 16.66 0.85 -10.37
CA ILE A 131 16.55 -0.40 -11.14
C ILE A 131 17.87 -0.64 -11.89
N ILE A 132 18.67 -1.58 -11.40
CA ILE A 132 19.95 -1.97 -12.02
C ILE A 132 19.77 -3.16 -12.98
N GLU A 133 18.74 -3.99 -12.78
CA GLU A 133 18.54 -5.23 -13.54
C GLU A 133 17.48 -5.12 -14.66
N LYS A 134 17.81 -5.67 -15.83
CA LYS A 134 16.90 -5.73 -16.98
C LYS A 134 15.77 -6.71 -16.69
N GLY A 135 14.52 -6.23 -16.78
CA GLY A 135 13.32 -7.06 -16.73
C GLY A 135 12.53 -6.98 -15.41
N ILE A 136 13.06 -6.26 -14.41
CA ILE A 136 12.33 -5.91 -13.19
C ILE A 136 11.86 -4.46 -13.35
N GLY A 137 10.53 -4.25 -13.31
CA GLY A 137 9.94 -2.91 -13.38
C GLY A 137 10.16 -2.12 -12.09
N ALA A 138 9.97 -0.80 -12.17
CA ALA A 138 9.98 0.04 -10.97
C ALA A 138 8.81 -0.34 -10.06
N ILE A 139 9.03 -0.28 -8.75
CA ILE A 139 7.89 -0.21 -7.84
C ILE A 139 7.28 1.19 -7.87
N GLY A 140 5.96 1.30 -7.80
CA GLY A 140 5.20 2.53 -7.90
C GLY A 140 5.50 3.49 -6.76
N LEU A 141 5.87 2.97 -5.58
CA LEU A 141 6.40 3.78 -4.50
C LEU A 141 7.66 4.56 -4.94
N TRP A 142 8.61 3.88 -5.57
CA TRP A 142 9.82 4.50 -6.11
C TRP A 142 9.50 5.50 -7.23
N GLU A 143 8.58 5.14 -8.13
CA GLU A 143 8.14 6.04 -9.21
C GLU A 143 7.53 7.34 -8.67
N ASN A 144 6.67 7.24 -7.66
CA ASN A 144 5.97 8.41 -7.12
C ASN A 144 6.89 9.27 -6.26
N LEU A 145 7.78 8.67 -5.46
CA LEU A 145 8.79 9.42 -4.69
C LEU A 145 9.74 10.21 -5.61
N ASN A 146 10.08 9.70 -6.80
CA ASN A 146 10.87 10.44 -7.80
C ASN A 146 10.18 11.72 -8.29
N ARG A 147 8.86 11.83 -8.17
CA ARG A 147 8.11 13.06 -8.50
C ARG A 147 8.34 14.16 -7.48
N ASN A 148 8.97 13.87 -6.34
CA ASN A 148 9.35 14.83 -5.30
C ASN A 148 8.18 15.70 -4.83
N ILE A 149 7.01 15.08 -4.65
CA ILE A 149 5.80 15.76 -4.17
C ILE A 149 5.96 15.97 -2.67
N PRO A 150 6.11 17.21 -2.17
CA PRO A 150 6.17 17.45 -0.74
C PRO A 150 4.80 17.18 -0.13
N GLU A 151 4.80 16.57 1.05
CA GLU A 151 3.59 16.44 1.84
C GLU A 151 3.06 17.82 2.19
N VAL A 152 1.77 18.02 1.97
CA VAL A 152 1.07 19.26 2.30
C VAL A 152 0.09 18.98 3.43
N THR A 153 -0.02 19.90 4.37
CA THR A 153 -1.02 19.76 5.44
C THR A 153 -2.42 19.89 4.85
N ASP A 154 -3.19 18.82 4.90
CA ASP A 154 -4.63 18.79 4.63
C ASP A 154 -5.38 18.60 5.95
N GLU A 155 -6.32 19.50 6.26
CA GLU A 155 -7.11 19.45 7.50
C GLU A 155 -8.07 18.25 7.55
N SER A 156 -8.31 17.58 6.42
CA SER A 156 -9.10 16.36 6.34
C SER A 156 -8.31 15.09 6.69
N GLU A 157 -6.98 15.19 6.81
CA GLU A 157 -6.09 14.07 7.13
C GLU A 157 -5.65 14.09 8.60
N ILE A 158 -5.31 12.90 9.12
CA ILE A 158 -4.84 12.72 10.49
C ILE A 158 -3.54 11.93 10.47
N VAL A 159 -2.47 12.50 11.04
CA VAL A 159 -1.21 11.78 11.23
C VAL A 159 -1.35 10.77 12.36
N ILE A 160 -1.28 9.48 12.04
CA ILE A 160 -1.49 8.39 13.00
C ILE A 160 -0.20 7.84 13.63
N GLY A 161 0.97 8.02 13.00
CA GLY A 161 2.28 7.64 13.54
C GLY A 161 3.23 7.06 12.50
N PHE A 162 4.31 6.44 12.96
CA PHE A 162 5.26 5.68 12.12
C PHE A 162 4.91 4.19 12.09
N ASP A 163 5.06 3.52 10.95
CA ASP A 163 4.56 2.13 10.78
C ASP A 163 5.53 1.18 10.05
N LEU A 164 6.38 1.66 9.14
CA LEU A 164 7.22 0.80 8.30
C LEU A 164 8.59 0.48 8.92
N ILE A 165 8.99 -0.79 8.86
CA ILE A 165 10.34 -1.27 9.20
C ILE A 165 11.12 -1.79 7.98
N GLY A 166 10.43 -2.12 6.87
CA GLY A 166 11.09 -2.51 5.63
C GLY A 166 10.17 -2.50 4.42
N VAL A 167 10.78 -2.32 3.24
CA VAL A 167 10.12 -2.42 1.94
C VAL A 167 10.84 -3.53 1.16
N GLU A 168 10.11 -4.49 0.61
CA GLU A 168 10.67 -5.52 -0.25
C GLU A 168 10.82 -5.02 -1.70
N LEU A 169 11.70 -5.65 -2.49
CA LEU A 169 11.88 -5.35 -3.91
C LEU A 169 10.58 -5.46 -4.74
N SER A 170 9.60 -6.26 -4.29
CA SER A 170 8.28 -6.36 -4.90
C SER A 170 7.39 -5.13 -4.64
N GLY A 171 7.72 -4.33 -3.62
CA GLY A 171 6.94 -3.21 -3.11
C GLY A 171 6.15 -3.54 -1.83
N ASP A 172 6.19 -4.79 -1.36
CA ASP A 172 5.52 -5.20 -0.13
C ASP A 172 6.14 -4.57 1.11
N PHE A 173 5.31 -4.33 2.13
CA PHE A 173 5.73 -3.69 3.38
C PHE A 173 5.78 -4.65 4.56
N HIS A 174 6.79 -4.44 5.39
CA HIS A 174 6.86 -4.98 6.74
C HIS A 174 6.68 -3.86 7.75
N THR A 175 5.73 -4.05 8.68
CA THR A 175 5.47 -3.13 9.78
C THR A 175 6.14 -3.60 11.07
N PHE A 176 6.35 -2.67 12.02
CA PHE A 176 6.73 -2.96 13.41
C PHE A 176 5.83 -4.01 14.08
N HIS A 177 4.62 -4.20 13.57
CA HIS A 177 3.63 -5.12 14.13
C HIS A 177 3.78 -6.58 13.69
N CYS A 178 4.46 -6.89 12.57
CA CYS A 178 4.48 -8.23 11.95
C CYS A 178 4.94 -9.38 12.87
N HIS A 179 5.72 -9.08 13.92
CA HIS A 179 6.35 -10.08 14.77
C HIS A 179 6.21 -9.83 16.28
N ASP A 180 5.26 -8.96 16.68
CA ASP A 180 5.05 -8.61 18.10
C ASP A 180 6.28 -7.98 18.79
N LEU A 181 7.19 -7.39 17.99
CA LEU A 181 8.43 -6.76 18.45
C LEU A 181 8.30 -5.25 18.65
N ALA A 182 7.11 -4.68 18.42
CA ALA A 182 6.88 -3.24 18.42
C ALA A 182 7.39 -2.57 19.72
N SER A 183 7.15 -3.18 20.88
CA SER A 183 7.58 -2.62 22.18
C SER A 183 9.10 -2.50 22.31
N GLU A 184 9.85 -3.46 21.78
CA GLU A 184 11.32 -3.42 21.79
C GLU A 184 11.84 -2.36 20.81
N LEU A 185 11.25 -2.32 19.61
CA LEU A 185 11.65 -1.39 18.56
C LEU A 185 11.36 0.07 18.93
N ILE A 186 10.23 0.35 19.60
CA ILE A 186 9.93 1.67 20.17
C ILE A 186 11.05 2.12 21.13
N GLN A 187 11.53 1.22 22.00
CA GLN A 187 12.58 1.55 22.97
C GLN A 187 13.93 1.81 22.29
N ILE A 188 14.26 1.06 21.23
CA ILE A 188 15.52 1.18 20.50
C ILE A 188 15.54 2.47 19.67
N PHE A 189 14.48 2.74 18.90
CA PHE A 189 14.46 3.83 17.92
C PHE A 189 13.85 5.13 18.46
N ILE A 190 13.23 5.12 19.65
CA ILE A 190 12.63 6.28 20.30
C ILE A 190 11.59 6.96 19.37
N ILE A 191 10.73 6.15 18.77
CA ILE A 191 9.70 6.58 17.81
C ILE A 191 8.29 6.46 18.41
N LYS A 192 7.35 7.26 17.88
CA LYS A 192 5.91 7.07 18.12
C LYS A 192 5.34 6.21 16.99
N ILE A 193 5.11 4.93 17.27
CA ILE A 193 4.45 4.05 16.29
C ILE A 193 2.99 4.46 16.10
N ASN A 194 2.41 4.02 14.97
CA ASN A 194 0.98 4.07 14.74
C ASN A 194 0.22 3.49 15.97
N GLN A 195 -0.76 4.24 16.46
CA GLN A 195 -1.50 3.94 17.69
C GLN A 195 -2.77 3.10 17.48
N TYR A 196 -3.06 2.73 16.23
CA TYR A 196 -4.24 1.96 15.83
C TYR A 196 -3.85 0.58 15.31
#